data_AF-A0A845C7W7-F1
#
_entry.id   AF-A0A845C7W7-F1
#
_cell.length_a   1.000
_cell.length_b   1.000
_cell.length_c   1.000
_cell.angle_alpha   90.00
_cell.angle_beta   90.00
_cell.angle_gamma   90.00
#
_symmetry.space_group_name_H-M   'P 1'
#
loop_
_entity.id
_entity.type
_entity.pdbx_description
1 polymer ?
#
loop_
_entity_poly.entity_id
_entity_poly.type
_entity_poly.pdbx_seq_one_letter_code
_entity_poly.pdbx_strand_id
1 'polypeptide(L)'
;MLQLNCLTTYHAEIWNEFAPSYTQLGWSAAHMGLEQENPLKASHTWKRDCGLRTDRARRQALLEVDVLVAMSLGLTLDELIQIYRLVFPVLNSYENNTWYDQNGRIVWSNRSGKGMAIPRLEWDRHRNMQRGILAEDATIDFLPEGPHEYTIEYEAPFTKPDREEDYQVAWTYFESELQSPSQREVT
;
A
#
# COMPACT_ATOMS: atom_id res chain seq x y z
N MET A 1 8.50 -2.75 -8.43
CA MET A 1 8.22 -4.16 -8.81
C MET A 1 8.89 -5.18 -7.88
N LEU A 2 10.21 -5.11 -7.63
CA LEU A 2 10.91 -6.06 -6.73
C LEU A 2 10.33 -6.09 -5.32
N GLN A 3 10.16 -4.92 -4.70
CA GLN A 3 9.66 -4.77 -3.32
C GLN A 3 8.25 -5.35 -3.12
N LEU A 4 7.41 -5.39 -4.17
CA LEU A 4 6.06 -5.96 -4.09
C LEU A 4 6.05 -7.50 -4.10
N ASN A 5 7.04 -8.12 -4.75
CA ASN A 5 7.03 -9.55 -5.11
C ASN A 5 8.07 -10.37 -4.35
N CYS A 6 9.25 -9.82 -4.07
CA CYS A 6 10.39 -10.53 -3.46
C CYS A 6 10.23 -10.71 -1.93
N LEU A 7 9.10 -11.28 -1.49
CA LEU A 7 8.70 -11.36 -0.07
C LEU A 7 9.26 -12.57 0.68
N THR A 8 9.88 -13.51 -0.01
CA THR A 8 10.39 -14.77 0.56
C THR A 8 11.86 -14.97 0.22
N THR A 9 12.54 -15.81 1.00
CA THR A 9 13.97 -16.14 0.82
C THR A 9 14.27 -16.69 -0.57
N TYR A 10 13.31 -17.34 -1.22
CA TYR A 10 13.45 -17.86 -2.59
C TYR A 10 13.69 -16.77 -3.64
N HIS A 11 13.38 -15.51 -3.33
CA HIS A 11 13.62 -14.38 -4.22
C HIS A 11 14.95 -13.66 -3.95
N ALA A 12 15.78 -14.17 -3.02
CA ALA A 12 17.00 -13.49 -2.60
C ALA A 12 18.00 -13.31 -3.75
N GLU A 13 18.12 -14.31 -4.63
CA GLU A 13 19.03 -14.24 -5.78
C GLU A 13 18.66 -13.10 -6.73
N ILE A 14 17.40 -13.09 -7.20
CA ILE A 14 16.86 -12.05 -8.08
C ILE A 14 16.97 -10.68 -7.40
N TRP A 15 16.66 -10.58 -6.11
CA TRP A 15 16.80 -9.31 -5.41
C TRP A 15 18.24 -8.80 -5.41
N ASN A 16 19.20 -9.65 -5.04
CA ASN A 16 20.60 -9.28 -4.92
C ASN A 16 21.23 -8.91 -6.26
N GLU A 17 20.77 -9.51 -7.35
CA GLU A 17 21.20 -9.18 -8.71
C GLU A 17 20.71 -7.78 -9.11
N PHE A 18 19.43 -7.51 -8.85
CA PHE A 18 18.75 -6.37 -9.45
C PHE A 18 18.71 -5.13 -8.54
N ALA A 19 18.50 -5.28 -7.23
CA ALA A 19 18.35 -4.16 -6.28
C ALA A 19 19.51 -3.14 -6.28
N PRO A 20 20.80 -3.51 -6.51
CA PRO A 20 21.88 -2.54 -6.65
C PRO A 20 21.75 -1.60 -7.86
N SER A 21 21.06 -2.03 -8.92
CA SER A 21 21.00 -1.31 -10.20
C SER A 21 19.83 -0.32 -10.31
N TYR A 22 18.84 -0.35 -9.41
CA TYR A 22 17.70 0.56 -9.47
C TYR A 22 17.93 1.79 -8.61
N THR A 23 17.69 2.96 -9.20
CA THR A 23 17.51 4.19 -8.43
C THR A 23 16.17 4.09 -7.68
N GLN A 24 16.23 4.13 -6.35
CA GLN A 24 15.03 4.13 -5.53
C GLN A 24 14.42 5.54 -5.56
N LEU A 25 13.15 5.63 -5.94
CA LEU A 25 12.33 6.83 -5.71
C LEU A 25 11.56 6.65 -4.40
N GLY A 26 11.30 7.76 -3.71
CA GLY A 26 10.42 7.74 -2.54
C GLY A 26 8.96 7.60 -2.95
N TRP A 27 8.08 7.47 -1.94
CA TRP A 27 6.65 7.54 -2.17
C TRP A 27 6.25 8.90 -2.70
N SER A 28 5.32 8.92 -3.66
CA SER A 28 4.71 10.15 -4.16
C SER A 28 3.83 10.86 -3.13
N ALA A 29 3.32 10.11 -2.14
CA ALA A 29 2.44 10.60 -1.10
C ALA A 29 3.03 10.39 0.31
N ALA A 30 2.71 11.32 1.21
CA ALA A 30 3.12 11.28 2.62
C ALA A 30 2.00 10.79 3.56
N HIS A 31 1.31 9.71 3.17
CA HIS A 31 0.25 9.15 4.02
C HIS A 31 0.81 8.50 5.29
N MET A 32 0.04 8.56 6.39
CA MET A 32 0.30 7.77 7.59
C MET A 32 0.39 6.27 7.25
N GLY A 33 1.36 5.57 7.84
CA GLY A 33 1.60 4.14 7.63
C GLY A 33 2.48 3.79 6.43
N LEU A 34 3.00 4.79 5.70
CA LEU A 34 3.97 4.55 4.61
C LEU A 34 5.44 4.67 5.04
N GLU A 35 5.72 5.32 6.17
CA GLU A 35 7.09 5.63 6.60
C GLU A 35 7.91 4.41 7.01
N GLN A 36 7.23 3.38 7.52
CA GLN A 36 7.85 2.13 7.97
C GLN A 36 8.42 1.35 6.79
N GLU A 37 7.72 1.36 5.64
CA GLU A 37 8.09 0.66 4.41
C GLU A 37 8.41 1.67 3.30
N ASN A 38 9.33 2.60 3.59
CA ASN A 38 9.78 3.58 2.61
C ASN A 38 10.74 2.90 1.59
N PRO A 39 10.46 2.98 0.27
CA PRO A 39 11.28 2.38 -0.77
C PRO A 39 12.74 2.80 -0.73
N LEU A 40 13.03 4.03 -0.30
CA LEU A 40 14.39 4.60 -0.16
C LEU A 40 15.23 3.93 0.94
N LYS A 41 14.60 3.20 1.87
CA LYS A 41 15.28 2.51 2.97
C LYS A 41 15.60 1.05 2.63
N ALA A 42 15.19 0.56 1.46
CA ALA A 42 15.33 -0.85 1.15
C ALA A 42 16.79 -1.22 0.87
N SER A 43 17.26 -2.28 1.51
CA SER A 43 18.64 -2.74 1.40
C SER A 43 18.94 -3.30 0.01
N HIS A 44 20.16 -3.05 -0.49
CA HIS A 44 20.67 -3.67 -1.72
C HIS A 44 20.86 -5.19 -1.60
N THR A 45 20.88 -5.73 -0.38
CA THR A 45 20.91 -7.18 -0.12
C THR A 45 19.56 -7.61 0.42
N TRP A 46 19.08 -8.78 -0.02
CA TRP A 46 17.78 -9.28 0.35
C TRP A 46 17.71 -9.48 1.87
N LYS A 47 16.69 -8.87 2.44
CA LYS A 47 16.27 -9.03 3.83
C LYS A 47 14.75 -9.05 3.87
N ARG A 48 14.19 -9.53 4.97
CA ARG A 48 12.73 -9.66 5.12
C ARG A 48 11.99 -8.32 5.07
N ASP A 49 12.65 -7.24 5.48
CA ASP A 49 12.21 -5.85 5.53
C ASP A 49 12.33 -5.10 4.19
N CYS A 50 12.98 -5.69 3.19
CA CYS A 50 13.07 -5.12 1.84
C CYS A 50 11.72 -5.10 1.09
N GLY A 51 10.76 -5.95 1.49
CA GLY A 51 9.48 -6.09 0.82
C GLY A 51 8.38 -5.22 1.44
N LEU A 52 7.41 -4.79 0.61
CA LEU A 52 6.21 -4.09 1.05
C LEU A 52 5.17 -5.10 1.52
N ARG A 53 4.86 -5.07 2.83
CA ARG A 53 3.98 -6.03 3.51
C ARG A 53 2.74 -5.36 4.07
N THR A 54 2.83 -4.09 4.45
CA THR A 54 1.66 -3.34 4.92
C THR A 54 0.65 -3.19 3.79
N ASP A 55 -0.63 -3.25 4.13
CA ASP A 55 -1.71 -3.12 3.15
C ASP A 55 -1.63 -1.75 2.45
N ARG A 56 -1.26 -0.71 3.21
CA ARG A 56 -1.11 0.66 2.71
C ARG A 56 0.03 0.81 1.72
N ALA A 57 1.24 0.34 2.04
CA ALA A 57 2.38 0.45 1.12
C ALA A 57 2.16 -0.35 -0.16
N ARG A 58 1.54 -1.53 -0.05
CA ARG A 58 1.17 -2.33 -1.23
C ARG A 58 0.12 -1.61 -2.10
N ARG A 59 -0.90 -0.99 -1.49
CA ARG A 59 -1.87 -0.17 -2.23
C ARG A 59 -1.19 1.00 -2.93
N GLN A 60 -0.33 1.74 -2.22
CA GLN A 60 0.40 2.88 -2.78
C GLN A 60 1.27 2.46 -3.97
N ALA A 61 2.02 1.37 -3.84
CA ALA A 61 2.86 0.86 -4.92
C ALA A 61 2.07 0.46 -6.17
N LEU A 62 0.90 -0.17 -6.00
CA LEU A 62 0.02 -0.52 -7.13
C LEU A 62 -0.51 0.74 -7.83
N LEU A 63 -0.93 1.73 -7.05
CA LEU A 63 -1.39 3.01 -7.56
C LEU A 63 -0.31 3.73 -8.37
N GLU A 64 0.91 3.79 -7.84
CA GLU A 64 2.04 4.42 -8.54
C GLU A 64 2.44 3.67 -9.80
N VAL A 65 2.33 2.34 -9.79
CA VAL A 65 2.52 1.52 -11.01
C VAL A 65 1.48 1.87 -12.06
N ASP A 66 0.20 2.01 -11.70
CA ASP A 66 -0.85 2.40 -12.65
C ASP A 66 -0.53 3.75 -13.31
N VAL A 67 -0.10 4.74 -12.52
CA VAL A 67 0.28 6.09 -13.00
C VAL A 67 1.47 6.02 -13.95
N LEU A 68 2.56 5.35 -13.54
CA LEU A 68 3.76 5.21 -14.36
C LEU A 68 3.48 4.49 -15.67
N VAL A 69 2.66 3.43 -15.64
CA VAL A 69 2.25 2.69 -16.84
C VAL A 69 1.40 3.59 -17.73
N ALA A 70 0.42 4.31 -17.20
CA ALA A 70 -0.41 5.23 -17.96
C ALA A 70 0.43 6.31 -18.66
N MET A 71 1.37 6.93 -17.95
CA MET A 71 2.31 7.90 -18.51
C MET A 71 3.16 7.28 -19.63
N SER A 72 3.70 6.07 -19.42
CA SER A 72 4.51 5.37 -20.43
C SER A 72 3.74 5.02 -21.71
N LEU A 73 2.43 4.82 -21.59
CA LEU A 73 1.52 4.56 -22.71
C LEU A 73 1.01 5.85 -23.38
N GLY A 74 1.38 7.02 -22.85
CA GLY A 74 0.94 8.32 -23.35
C GLY A 74 -0.52 8.64 -23.03
N LEU A 75 -1.10 8.00 -22.01
CA LEU A 75 -2.42 8.36 -21.50
C LEU A 75 -2.35 9.65 -20.70
N THR A 76 -3.48 10.33 -20.60
CA THR A 76 -3.70 11.47 -19.69
C THR A 76 -4.22 10.98 -18.33
N LEU A 77 -4.09 11.83 -17.30
CA LEU A 77 -4.65 11.56 -15.97
C LEU A 77 -6.16 11.32 -16.02
N ASP A 78 -6.88 12.11 -16.82
CA ASP A 78 -8.33 11.96 -16.98
C ASP A 78 -8.71 10.62 -17.64
N GLU A 79 -7.91 10.12 -18.58
CA GLU A 79 -8.11 8.80 -19.18
C GLU A 79 -7.83 7.68 -18.16
N LEU A 80 -6.78 7.79 -17.35
CA LEU A 80 -6.50 6.85 -16.26
C LEU A 80 -7.67 6.78 -15.26
N ILE A 81 -8.18 7.93 -14.83
CA ILE A 81 -9.34 8.01 -13.93
C ILE A 81 -10.59 7.39 -14.59
N GLN A 82 -10.80 7.64 -15.88
CA GLN A 82 -11.91 7.02 -16.62
C GLN A 82 -11.79 5.49 -16.70
N ILE A 83 -10.59 4.97 -16.98
CA ILE A 83 -10.32 3.53 -16.96
C ILE A 83 -10.65 2.94 -15.58
N TYR A 84 -10.18 3.59 -14.51
CA TYR A 84 -10.48 3.17 -13.14
C TYR A 84 -11.99 3.07 -12.88
N ARG A 85 -12.75 4.11 -13.22
CA ARG A 85 -14.21 4.18 -12.99
C ARG A 85 -14.98 3.15 -13.82
N LEU A 86 -14.62 2.95 -15.08
CA LEU A 86 -15.40 2.14 -16.02
C LEU A 86 -15.02 0.66 -16.00
N VAL A 87 -13.71 0.36 -15.94
CA VAL A 87 -13.19 -1.01 -16.07
C VAL A 87 -13.11 -1.72 -14.72
N PHE A 88 -12.91 -0.96 -13.63
CA PHE A 88 -12.67 -1.52 -12.30
C PHE A 88 -13.73 -1.14 -11.25
N PRO A 89 -15.06 -1.23 -11.53
CA PRO A 89 -16.09 -0.81 -10.59
C PRO A 89 -16.11 -1.64 -9.30
N VAL A 90 -15.72 -2.91 -9.38
CA VAL A 90 -15.60 -3.80 -8.21
C VAL A 90 -14.44 -3.37 -7.29
N LEU A 91 -13.29 -3.02 -7.87
CA LEU A 91 -12.14 -2.52 -7.11
C LEU A 91 -12.46 -1.18 -6.47
N ASN A 92 -13.08 -0.27 -7.24
CA ASN A 92 -13.55 1.02 -6.74
C ASN A 92 -14.46 0.85 -5.52
N SER A 93 -15.45 -0.05 -5.60
CA SER A 93 -16.32 -0.36 -4.47
C SER A 93 -15.56 -0.87 -3.24
N TYR A 94 -14.54 -1.71 -3.42
CA TYR A 94 -13.75 -2.21 -2.30
C TYR A 94 -12.91 -1.12 -1.64
N GLU A 95 -12.22 -0.30 -2.42
CA GLU A 95 -11.40 0.78 -1.89
C GLU A 95 -12.23 1.84 -1.17
N ASN A 96 -13.38 2.21 -1.76
CA ASN A 96 -14.33 3.14 -1.15
C ASN A 96 -14.95 2.62 0.16
N ASN A 97 -14.73 1.36 0.49
CA ASN A 97 -15.18 0.72 1.71
C ASN A 97 -14.03 0.05 2.48
N THR A 98 -12.79 0.52 2.33
CA THR A 98 -11.63 0.00 3.08
C THR A 98 -10.95 1.11 3.86
N TRP A 99 -10.75 0.89 5.15
CA TRP A 99 -10.15 1.84 6.08
C TRP A 99 -8.85 1.28 6.63
N TYR A 100 -7.90 2.19 6.88
CA TYR A 100 -6.56 1.87 7.35
C TYR A 100 -6.29 2.52 8.70
N ASP A 101 -5.51 1.84 9.53
CA ASP A 101 -4.94 2.40 10.76
C ASP A 101 -3.69 3.25 10.47
N GLN A 102 -3.12 3.89 11.50
CA GLN A 102 -1.89 4.69 11.36
C GLN A 102 -0.67 3.89 10.91
N ASN A 103 -0.68 2.57 11.13
CA ASN A 103 0.41 1.65 10.78
C ASN A 103 0.22 1.01 9.40
N GLY A 104 -0.79 1.46 8.64
CA GLY A 104 -1.04 1.01 7.28
C GLY A 104 -1.70 -0.36 7.16
N ARG A 105 -2.30 -0.88 8.23
CA ARG A 105 -3.10 -2.12 8.24
C ARG A 105 -4.55 -1.82 7.93
N ILE A 106 -5.24 -2.74 7.26
CA ILE A 106 -6.69 -2.65 7.08
C ILE A 106 -7.38 -2.91 8.42
N VAL A 107 -8.03 -1.88 8.98
CA VAL A 107 -8.85 -1.99 10.21
C VAL A 107 -10.26 -2.49 9.88
N TRP A 108 -10.80 -2.06 8.74
CA TRP A 108 -12.16 -2.40 8.33
C TRP A 108 -12.28 -2.44 6.81
N SER A 109 -13.01 -3.44 6.31
CA SER A 109 -13.47 -3.46 4.92
C SER A 109 -14.82 -4.13 4.80
N ASN A 110 -15.67 -3.66 3.89
CA ASN A 110 -16.97 -4.30 3.61
C ASN A 110 -16.84 -5.74 3.08
N ARG A 111 -15.63 -6.14 2.65
CA ARG A 111 -15.33 -7.51 2.20
C ARG A 111 -14.78 -8.43 3.30
N SER A 112 -14.33 -7.86 4.43
CA SER A 112 -13.63 -8.61 5.49
C SER A 112 -14.63 -9.36 6.37
N GLY A 113 -15.24 -10.41 5.80
CA GLY A 113 -16.12 -11.34 6.51
C GLY A 113 -15.39 -12.53 7.14
N LYS A 114 -14.07 -12.48 7.32
CA LYS A 114 -13.26 -13.58 7.88
C LYS A 114 -12.17 -13.05 8.81
N GLY A 115 -12.53 -12.80 10.07
CA GLY A 115 -11.67 -12.87 11.26
C GLY A 115 -10.52 -11.87 11.43
N MET A 116 -10.17 -11.04 10.45
CA MET A 116 -9.01 -10.13 10.53
C MET A 116 -9.36 -8.65 10.41
N ALA A 117 -10.64 -8.28 10.51
CA ALA A 117 -11.07 -6.89 10.52
C ALA A 117 -12.17 -6.71 11.56
N ILE A 118 -12.29 -5.49 12.06
CA ILE A 118 -13.27 -5.14 13.10
C ILE A 118 -14.70 -5.45 12.61
N PRO A 119 -15.55 -6.12 13.40
CA PRO A 119 -16.95 -6.32 13.07
C PRO A 119 -17.66 -4.98 12.82
N ARG A 120 -18.61 -4.95 11.88
CA ARG A 120 -19.29 -3.71 11.46
C ARG A 120 -19.85 -2.89 12.63
N LEU A 121 -20.45 -3.54 13.62
CA LEU A 121 -21.03 -2.85 14.77
C LEU A 121 -19.99 -2.10 15.62
N GLU A 122 -18.84 -2.72 15.87
CA GLU A 122 -17.75 -2.09 16.62
C GLU A 122 -17.07 -1.01 15.77
N TRP A 123 -16.92 -1.26 14.47
CA TRP A 123 -16.40 -0.26 13.55
C TRP A 123 -17.26 1.02 13.52
N ASP A 124 -18.58 0.90 13.38
CA ASP A 124 -19.48 2.05 13.31
C ASP A 124 -19.42 2.93 14.59
N ARG A 125 -19.11 2.34 15.75
CA ARG A 125 -18.91 3.06 17.02
C ARG A 125 -17.57 3.80 17.09
N HIS A 126 -16.51 3.23 16.51
CA HIS A 126 -15.13 3.70 16.72
C HIS A 126 -14.50 4.36 15.48
N ARG A 127 -15.14 4.34 14.31
CA ARG A 127 -14.60 4.88 13.05
C ARG A 127 -14.13 6.34 13.10
N ASN A 128 -14.69 7.15 14.00
CA ASN A 128 -14.35 8.57 14.15
C ASN A 128 -13.32 8.83 15.26
N MET A 129 -12.76 7.78 15.84
CA MET A 129 -11.73 7.85 16.87
C MET A 129 -10.49 8.58 16.33
N GLN A 130 -10.01 9.57 17.07
CA GLN A 130 -8.86 10.39 16.66
C GLN A 130 -7.54 9.90 17.27
N ARG A 131 -7.61 9.20 18.41
CA ARG A 131 -6.46 8.67 19.16
C ARG A 131 -6.87 7.43 19.93
N GLY A 132 -5.92 6.51 20.09
CA GLY A 132 -6.01 5.31 20.91
C GLY A 132 -5.99 4.03 20.07
N ILE A 133 -6.14 2.89 20.76
CA ILE A 133 -6.02 1.56 20.17
C ILE A 133 -7.40 0.89 20.19
N LEU A 134 -7.79 0.33 19.05
CA LEU A 134 -8.92 -0.56 18.91
C LEU A 134 -8.39 -1.98 18.78
N ALA A 135 -8.78 -2.88 19.68
CA ALA A 135 -8.33 -4.26 19.70
C ALA A 135 -9.49 -5.20 19.36
N GLU A 136 -9.20 -6.26 18.62
CA GLU A 136 -10.15 -7.33 18.30
C GLU A 136 -9.45 -8.68 18.43
N ASP A 137 -10.13 -9.63 19.05
CA ASP A 137 -9.65 -11.00 19.14
C ASP A 137 -9.96 -11.73 17.82
N ALA A 138 -8.92 -12.28 17.22
CA ALA A 138 -8.94 -12.99 15.96
C ALA A 138 -8.51 -14.44 16.16
N THR A 139 -9.25 -15.36 15.55
CA THR A 139 -8.85 -16.77 15.46
C THR A 139 -8.27 -17.05 14.08
N ILE A 140 -7.02 -17.50 14.04
CA ILE A 140 -6.36 -17.96 12.83
C ILE A 140 -6.42 -19.49 12.80
N ASP A 141 -7.26 -20.05 11.92
CA ASP A 141 -7.53 -21.50 11.77
C ASP A 141 -6.97 -22.08 10.46
N PHE A 142 -5.90 -21.49 9.94
CA PHE A 142 -5.25 -21.95 8.70
C PHE A 142 -3.77 -22.29 8.89
N LEU A 143 -3.31 -22.34 10.14
CA LEU A 143 -1.96 -22.77 10.49
C LEU A 143 -1.92 -24.29 10.66
N PRO A 144 -0.80 -24.97 10.30
CA PRO A 144 -0.68 -26.43 10.42
C PRO A 144 -0.85 -26.96 11.85
N GLU A 145 -0.63 -26.10 12.85
CA GLU A 145 -0.68 -26.42 14.27
C GLU A 145 -2.10 -26.31 14.88
N GLY A 146 -3.09 -25.87 14.09
CA GLY A 146 -4.49 -25.72 14.48
C GLY A 146 -4.92 -24.26 14.69
N PRO A 147 -6.12 -24.01 15.26
CA PRO A 147 -6.60 -22.67 15.56
C PRO A 147 -5.76 -21.99 16.65
N HIS A 148 -5.32 -20.76 16.38
CA HIS A 148 -4.64 -19.91 17.36
C HIS A 148 -5.41 -18.60 17.57
N GLU A 149 -5.51 -18.18 18.83
CA GLU A 149 -6.12 -16.90 19.21
C GLU A 149 -5.06 -15.81 19.29
N TYR A 150 -5.36 -14.66 18.70
CA TYR A 150 -4.51 -13.47 18.69
C TYR A 150 -5.36 -12.24 18.94
N THR A 151 -4.87 -11.32 19.77
CA THR A 151 -5.45 -9.97 19.84
C THR A 151 -4.74 -9.08 18.82
N ILE A 152 -5.49 -8.51 17.89
CA ILE A 152 -4.98 -7.57 16.88
C ILE A 152 -5.30 -6.16 17.32
N GLU A 153 -4.27 -5.33 17.41
CA GLU A 153 -4.38 -3.91 17.77
C GLU A 153 -4.27 -3.02 16.53
N TYR A 154 -5.18 -2.04 16.44
CA TYR A 154 -5.25 -1.01 15.39
C TYR A 154 -5.19 0.38 16.00
N GLU A 155 -4.36 1.25 15.43
CA GLU A 155 -4.09 2.59 15.97
C GLU A 155 -4.81 3.69 15.18
N ALA A 156 -5.56 4.54 15.90
CA ALA A 156 -6.32 5.66 15.34
C ALA A 156 -5.43 6.92 15.12
N PRO A 157 -5.74 7.81 14.15
CA PRO A 157 -6.99 7.90 13.40
C PRO A 157 -7.02 6.96 12.21
N PHE A 158 -8.22 6.50 11.91
CA PHE A 158 -8.46 5.66 10.75
C PHE A 158 -8.65 6.52 9.50
N THR A 159 -8.05 6.09 8.39
CA THR A 159 -8.10 6.83 7.13
C THR A 159 -8.74 6.00 6.03
N LYS A 160 -9.58 6.65 5.23
CA LYS A 160 -10.11 6.08 3.99
C LYS A 160 -9.44 6.79 2.82
N PRO A 161 -8.56 6.13 2.06
CA PRO A 161 -7.92 6.75 0.91
C PRO A 161 -8.91 6.95 -0.24
N ASP A 162 -8.69 7.99 -1.02
CA ASP A 162 -9.38 8.23 -2.29
C ASP A 162 -8.40 8.00 -3.43
N ARG A 163 -8.67 6.99 -4.26
CA ARG A 163 -7.74 6.62 -5.33
C ARG A 163 -7.61 7.71 -6.39
N GLU A 164 -8.65 8.49 -6.66
CA GLU A 164 -8.60 9.52 -7.69
C GLU A 164 -7.76 10.71 -7.21
N GLU A 165 -7.91 11.11 -5.95
CA GLU A 165 -7.03 12.11 -5.33
C GLU A 165 -5.58 11.60 -5.27
N ASP A 166 -5.37 10.35 -4.87
CA ASP A 166 -4.04 9.74 -4.80
C ASP A 166 -3.41 9.65 -6.20
N TYR A 167 -4.18 9.36 -7.26
CA TYR A 167 -3.70 9.42 -8.65
C TYR A 167 -3.24 10.82 -9.04
N GLN A 168 -3.97 11.87 -8.65
CA GLN A 168 -3.54 13.26 -8.92
C GLN A 168 -2.21 13.57 -8.25
N VAL A 169 -2.07 13.20 -6.97
CA VAL A 169 -0.82 13.40 -6.21
C VAL A 169 0.35 12.67 -6.87
N ALA A 170 0.16 11.38 -7.19
CA ALA A 170 1.18 10.58 -7.84
C ALA A 170 1.53 11.10 -9.24
N TRP A 171 0.54 11.58 -10.00
CA TRP A 171 0.75 12.16 -11.33
C TRP A 171 1.62 13.40 -11.26
N THR A 172 1.28 14.36 -10.39
CA THR A 172 2.08 15.59 -10.22
C THR A 172 3.50 15.27 -9.76
N TYR A 173 3.66 14.30 -8.85
CA TYR A 173 4.98 13.87 -8.40
C TYR A 173 5.83 13.34 -9.56
N PHE A 174 5.35 12.34 -10.30
CA PHE A 174 6.12 11.73 -11.37
C PHE A 174 6.31 12.64 -12.58
N GLU A 175 5.36 13.52 -12.87
CA GLU A 175 5.52 14.54 -13.92
C GLU A 175 6.70 15.47 -13.60
N SER A 176 6.82 15.93 -12.35
CA SER A 176 7.93 16.78 -11.91
C SER A 176 9.30 16.07 -11.98
N GLU A 177 9.30 14.78 -11.65
CA GLU A 177 10.49 13.92 -11.69
C GLU A 177 10.96 13.66 -13.12
N LEU A 178 10.03 13.40 -14.05
CA LEU A 178 10.33 13.15 -15.46
C LEU A 178 10.75 14.43 -16.20
N GLN A 179 10.24 15.60 -15.79
CA GLN A 179 10.63 16.89 -16.33
C GLN A 179 11.98 17.41 -15.78
N SER A 180 12.49 16.83 -14.70
CA SER A 180 13.78 17.18 -14.08
C SER A 180 14.90 16.14 -14.31
N PRO A 181 15.21 15.70 -15.55
CA PRO A 181 16.20 14.64 -15.77
C PRO A 181 17.66 15.08 -15.53
N SER A 182 17.94 16.34 -15.23
CA SER A 182 19.27 16.96 -15.37
C SER A 182 20.20 16.91 -14.13
N GLN A 183 19.92 16.15 -13.07
CA GLN A 183 20.82 16.11 -11.88
C GLN A 183 21.13 14.73 -11.29
N ARG A 184 20.91 13.62 -12.02
CA ARG A 184 21.14 12.25 -11.49
C ARG A 184 22.15 11.40 -12.25
N GLU A 185 22.96 12.02 -13.11
CA GLU A 185 24.24 11.43 -13.50
C GLU A 185 25.34 12.22 -12.78
N VAL A 186 26.34 11.51 -12.24
CA VAL A 186 27.42 11.98 -11.35
C VAL A 186 27.03 11.97 -9.86
N THR A 187 27.27 10.87 -9.15
CA THR A 187 28.56 10.57 -8.49
C THR A 187 28.61 9.10 -8.07
#